data_AF-A0A9X2QCN0-F1
#
_entry.id   AF-A0A9X2QCN0-F1
#
_cell.length_a   1.000
_cell.length_b   1.000
_cell.length_c   1.000
_cell.angle_alpha   90.00
_cell.angle_beta   90.00
_cell.angle_gamma   90.00
#
_symmetry.space_group_name_H-M   'P 1'
#
loop_
_entity.id
_entity.type
_entity.pdbx_description
1 polymer ?
#
loop_
_entity_poly.entity_id
_entity_poly.type
_entity_poly.pdbx_seq_one_letter_code
_entity_poly.pdbx_strand_id
1 'polypeptide(L)'
;MHRFVQTNEEDPEAGGALIGRYISGTGDVVVDEITVPLPPDEQTRKTFHRTQASHQQKIEMAWMDSGHTQTYLGEWHTHPEAVPVPSELDRLNWTEKLSRDRFGESLFFLIVGTERIRAWEGRPGTGVKNLAGKEQSPSLQ
;
A
#
# COMPACT_ATOMS: atom_id res chain seq x y z
N MET A 1 -5.65 -4.77 7.79
CA MET A 1 -6.02 -3.37 7.53
C MET A 1 -7.29 -2.91 8.26
N HIS A 2 -8.34 -3.74 8.42
CA HIS A 2 -9.64 -3.34 9.00
C HIS A 2 -9.56 -2.57 10.35
N ARG A 3 -8.62 -2.90 11.25
CA ARG A 3 -8.43 -2.19 12.53
C ARG A 3 -8.04 -0.71 12.37
N PHE A 4 -7.51 -0.34 11.21
CA PHE A 4 -6.97 0.99 10.94
C PHE A 4 -7.92 1.87 10.12
N VAL A 5 -9.12 1.37 9.80
CA VAL A 5 -10.13 2.15 9.08
C VAL A 5 -10.51 3.37 9.91
N GLN A 6 -10.48 4.56 9.30
CA GLN A 6 -10.70 5.84 9.98
C GLN A 6 -12.19 6.15 10.19
N THR A 7 -12.84 5.37 11.03
CA THR A 7 -14.28 5.46 11.33
C THR A 7 -14.67 6.64 12.22
N ASN A 8 -13.79 7.05 13.13
CA ASN A 8 -14.01 8.16 14.06
C ASN A 8 -13.29 9.43 13.60
N GLU A 9 -13.71 10.58 14.11
CA GLU A 9 -13.08 11.88 13.78
C GLU A 9 -11.61 11.94 14.21
N GLU A 10 -11.25 11.28 15.30
CA GLU A 10 -9.89 11.27 15.86
C GLU A 10 -8.99 10.15 15.30
N ASP A 11 -9.53 9.24 14.48
CA ASP A 11 -8.75 8.13 13.95
C ASP A 11 -7.68 8.66 12.97
N PRO A 12 -6.37 8.52 13.26
CA PRO A 12 -5.33 9.06 12.41
C PRO A 12 -5.20 8.25 11.13
N GLU A 13 -4.58 8.84 10.12
CA GLU A 13 -4.22 8.12 8.90
C GLU A 13 -3.16 7.09 9.26
N ALA A 14 -3.40 5.84 8.88
CA ALA A 14 -2.50 4.73 9.09
C ALA A 14 -2.05 4.19 7.74
N GLY A 15 -0.80 3.76 7.67
CA GLY A 15 -0.26 3.13 6.47
C GLY A 15 0.87 2.17 6.72
N GLY A 16 1.48 1.71 5.63
CA GLY A 16 2.62 0.82 5.66
C GLY A 16 2.99 0.29 4.27
N ALA A 17 4.01 -0.55 4.24
CA ALA A 17 4.46 -1.29 3.08
C ALA A 17 3.63 -2.57 2.84
N LEU A 18 3.49 -2.89 1.56
CA LEU A 18 3.02 -4.17 1.03
C LEU A 18 4.24 -5.04 0.73
N ILE A 19 4.22 -6.27 1.23
CA ILE A 19 5.30 -7.25 1.06
C ILE A 19 4.72 -8.50 0.42
N GLY A 20 5.39 -9.02 -0.60
CA GLY A 20 4.93 -10.22 -1.28
C GLY A 20 5.72 -10.52 -2.54
N ARG A 21 5.12 -11.21 -3.50
CA ARG A 21 5.87 -11.84 -4.59
C ARG A 21 5.16 -11.80 -5.93
N TYR A 22 5.97 -11.82 -6.98
CA TYR A 22 5.54 -12.01 -8.36
C TYR A 22 5.49 -13.50 -8.67
N ILE A 23 4.41 -13.97 -9.27
CA ILE A 23 4.24 -15.38 -9.62
C ILE A 23 4.85 -15.65 -10.99
N SER A 24 5.96 -16.41 -11.02
CA SER A 24 6.72 -16.69 -12.23
C SER A 24 5.85 -17.30 -13.33
N GLY A 25 6.04 -16.83 -14.58
CA GLY A 25 5.28 -17.29 -15.73
C GLY A 25 3.85 -16.76 -15.82
N THR A 26 3.45 -15.86 -14.91
CA THR A 26 2.15 -15.19 -14.90
C THR A 26 2.31 -13.68 -14.78
N GLY A 27 1.21 -12.93 -14.88
CA GLY A 27 1.15 -11.50 -14.53
C GLY A 27 0.66 -11.26 -13.10
N ASP A 28 0.57 -12.30 -12.28
CA ASP A 28 -0.07 -12.25 -10.97
C ASP A 28 0.93 -11.79 -9.88
N VAL A 29 0.41 -10.97 -8.96
CA VAL A 29 1.14 -10.48 -7.79
C VAL A 29 0.36 -10.87 -6.55
N VAL A 30 1.05 -11.42 -5.56
CA VAL A 30 0.47 -11.80 -4.27
C VAL A 30 1.07 -10.91 -3.20
N VAL A 31 0.21 -10.26 -2.41
CA VAL A 31 0.60 -9.61 -1.16
C VAL A 31 0.49 -10.65 -0.06
N ASP A 32 1.63 -11.11 0.46
CA ASP A 32 1.70 -12.10 1.53
C ASP A 32 1.58 -11.42 2.90
N GLU A 33 2.16 -10.23 3.04
CA GLU A 33 2.28 -9.50 4.30
C GLU A 33 2.12 -7.99 4.13
N ILE A 34 1.74 -7.33 5.21
CA ILE A 34 1.76 -5.87 5.30
C ILE A 34 2.45 -5.44 6.58
N THR A 35 3.21 -4.36 6.51
CA THR A 35 3.56 -3.63 7.73
C THR A 35 2.39 -2.75 8.14
N VAL A 36 2.33 -2.45 9.43
CA VAL A 36 1.36 -1.53 10.05
C VAL A 36 2.12 -0.36 10.66
N PRO A 37 1.44 0.74 11.06
CA PRO A 37 2.11 1.84 11.74
C PRO A 37 2.99 1.35 12.90
N LEU A 38 4.23 1.82 12.89
CA LEU A 38 5.26 1.52 13.88
C LEU A 38 5.47 2.74 14.79
N PRO A 39 6.07 2.56 15.98
CA PRO A 39 6.26 3.66 16.93
C PRO A 39 6.94 4.94 16.39
N PRO A 40 7.92 4.87 15.46
CA PRO A 40 8.55 6.07 14.91
C PRO A 40 7.81 6.70 13.73
N ASP A 41 6.64 6.18 13.33
CA ASP A 41 5.84 6.81 12.27
C ASP A 41 5.08 8.02 12.82
N GLU A 42 4.92 9.05 12.00
CA GLU A 42 4.13 10.22 12.34
C GLU A 42 2.78 10.14 11.64
N GLN A 43 1.70 10.37 12.40
CA GLN A 43 0.34 10.22 11.92
C GLN A 43 -0.48 11.44 12.33
N THR A 44 -1.13 12.07 11.37
CA THR A 44 -2.20 13.04 11.61
C THR A 44 -3.51 12.48 11.06
N ARG A 45 -4.61 13.22 11.16
CA ARG A 45 -5.90 12.78 10.60
C ARG A 45 -5.85 12.53 9.08
N LYS A 46 -4.97 13.20 8.36
CA LYS A 46 -4.92 13.24 6.89
C LYS A 46 -3.51 13.08 6.31
N THR A 47 -2.54 12.70 7.14
CA THR A 47 -1.19 12.41 6.68
C THR A 47 -0.59 11.26 7.45
N PHE A 48 0.11 10.38 6.74
CA PHE A 48 0.95 9.33 7.31
C PHE A 48 2.39 9.48 6.79
N HIS A 49 3.33 9.72 7.70
CA HIS A 49 4.75 9.79 7.38
C HIS A 49 5.46 8.56 7.96
N ARG A 50 5.81 7.65 7.05
CA ARG A 50 6.53 6.42 7.37
C ARG A 50 8.00 6.69 7.66
N THR A 51 8.50 6.21 8.80
CA THR A 51 9.94 6.15 9.05
C THR A 51 10.55 4.98 8.28
N GLN A 52 11.51 5.29 7.39
CA GLN A 52 12.02 4.30 6.43
C GLN A 52 12.67 3.08 7.09
N ALA A 53 13.48 3.30 8.14
CA ALA A 53 14.33 2.27 8.73
C ALA A 53 13.54 1.05 9.27
N SER A 54 12.47 1.28 10.04
CA SER A 54 11.75 0.20 10.73
C SER A 54 10.94 -0.67 9.77
N HIS A 55 10.38 -0.08 8.71
CA HIS A 55 9.68 -0.84 7.67
C HIS A 55 10.66 -1.57 6.75
N GLN A 56 11.79 -0.93 6.43
CA GLN A 56 12.85 -1.55 5.63
C GLN A 56 13.37 -2.82 6.30
N GLN A 57 13.59 -2.80 7.62
CA GLN A 57 13.99 -3.99 8.37
C GLN A 57 12.98 -5.14 8.22
N LYS A 58 11.67 -4.86 8.25
CA LYS A 58 10.65 -5.90 8.05
C LYS A 58 10.66 -6.47 6.63
N ILE A 59 10.86 -5.61 5.63
CA ILE A 59 10.99 -6.03 4.22
C ILE A 59 12.22 -6.93 4.07
N GLU A 60 13.35 -6.56 4.66
CA GLU A 60 14.58 -7.35 4.63
C GLU A 60 14.43 -8.70 5.32
N MET A 61 13.76 -8.74 6.47
CA MET A 61 13.47 -10.01 7.15
C MET A 61 12.59 -10.93 6.28
N ALA A 62 11.50 -10.42 5.72
CA ALA A 62 10.64 -11.20 4.82
C ALA A 62 11.41 -11.70 3.58
N TRP A 63 12.29 -10.87 3.01
CA TRP A 63 13.16 -11.26 1.91
C TRP A 63 14.08 -12.42 2.29
N MET A 64 14.74 -12.35 3.45
CA MET A 64 15.64 -13.41 3.91
C MET A 64 14.88 -14.71 4.25
N ASP A 65 13.80 -14.61 5.02
CA ASP A 65 13.04 -15.76 5.52
C ASP A 65 12.31 -16.52 4.40
N SER A 66 11.92 -15.81 3.33
CA SER A 66 11.28 -16.40 2.15
C SER A 66 12.25 -17.03 1.15
N GLY A 67 13.54 -17.09 1.48
CA GLY A 67 14.57 -17.54 0.55
C GLY A 67 14.68 -16.62 -0.67
N HIS A 68 14.54 -15.31 -0.47
CA HIS A 68 14.66 -14.26 -1.48
C HIS A 68 13.50 -14.23 -2.49
N THR A 69 12.27 -14.46 -2.03
CA THR A 69 11.08 -14.44 -2.91
C THR A 69 10.06 -13.35 -2.56
N GLN A 70 9.96 -12.93 -1.30
CA GLN A 70 9.10 -11.83 -0.86
C GLN A 70 9.85 -10.49 -0.90
N THR A 71 9.36 -9.54 -1.69
CA THR A 71 9.92 -8.20 -1.88
C THR A 71 8.92 -7.10 -1.55
N TYR A 72 9.37 -5.85 -1.63
CA TYR A 72 8.52 -4.67 -1.53
C TYR A 72 7.65 -4.51 -2.79
N LEU A 73 6.34 -4.45 -2.59
CA LEU A 73 5.36 -4.31 -3.66
C LEU A 73 4.76 -2.90 -3.76
N GLY A 74 4.90 -2.08 -2.72
CA GLY A 74 4.32 -0.73 -2.67
C GLY A 74 3.76 -0.41 -1.30
N GLU A 75 2.76 0.47 -1.23
CA GLU A 75 2.28 1.05 0.04
C GLU A 75 0.77 1.01 0.13
N TRP A 76 0.27 1.03 1.37
CA TRP A 76 -1.13 1.23 1.68
C TRP A 76 -1.27 2.36 2.70
N HIS A 77 -2.39 3.06 2.64
CA HIS A 77 -2.81 4.00 3.67
C HIS A 77 -4.33 4.10 3.77
N THR A 78 -4.85 4.82 4.76
CA THR A 78 -6.30 4.94 5.01
C THR A 78 -6.80 6.34 4.70
N HIS A 79 -8.03 6.45 4.20
CA HIS A 79 -8.73 7.72 4.11
C HIS A 79 -10.05 7.64 4.91
N PRO A 80 -10.58 8.76 5.44
CA PRO A 80 -11.91 8.81 6.05
C PRO A 80 -13.07 8.56 5.06
N GLU A 81 -12.79 8.62 3.77
CA GLU A 81 -13.78 8.53 2.70
C GLU A 81 -14.35 7.11 2.60
N ALA A 82 -15.66 6.97 2.36
CA ALA A 82 -16.28 5.67 2.10
C ALA A 82 -15.67 4.97 0.88
N VAL A 83 -15.57 5.71 -0.22
CA VAL A 83 -14.91 5.29 -1.45
C VAL A 83 -13.72 6.21 -1.68
N PRO A 84 -12.49 5.76 -1.39
CA PRO A 84 -11.36 6.65 -1.28
C PRO A 84 -10.90 7.18 -2.65
N VAL A 85 -10.30 8.37 -2.64
CA VAL A 85 -9.61 8.93 -3.81
C VAL A 85 -8.23 9.44 -3.40
N PRO A 86 -7.19 9.25 -4.21
CA PRO A 86 -5.88 9.77 -3.87
C PRO A 86 -5.92 11.28 -3.93
N SER A 87 -5.37 11.89 -2.87
CA SER A 87 -5.12 13.32 -2.79
C SER A 87 -4.06 13.75 -3.81
N GLU A 88 -3.85 15.06 -3.95
CA GLU A 88 -2.76 15.58 -4.77
C GLU A 88 -1.38 15.17 -4.22
N LEU A 89 -1.24 15.17 -2.89
CA LEU A 89 -0.03 14.75 -2.21
C LEU A 89 0.29 13.28 -2.49
N ASP A 90 -0.71 12.39 -2.46
CA ASP A 90 -0.53 10.97 -2.80
C ASP A 90 0.03 10.81 -4.20
N ARG A 91 -0.56 11.49 -5.19
CA ARG A 91 -0.15 11.40 -6.60
C ARG A 91 1.28 11.91 -6.80
N LEU A 92 1.65 12.98 -6.11
CA LEU A 92 3.01 13.52 -6.13
C LEU A 92 4.00 12.49 -5.56
N ASN A 93 3.72 11.98 -4.36
CA ASN A 93 4.56 10.98 -3.70
C ASN A 93 4.73 9.70 -4.55
N TRP A 94 3.65 9.23 -5.17
CA TRP A 94 3.71 8.07 -6.06
C TRP A 94 4.55 8.34 -7.30
N THR A 95 4.43 9.52 -7.90
CA THR A 95 5.24 9.93 -9.06
C THR A 95 6.72 10.00 -8.68
N GLU A 96 7.05 10.58 -7.52
CA GLU A 96 8.42 10.65 -7.02
C GLU A 96 9.02 9.26 -6.80
N LYS A 97 8.28 8.35 -6.12
CA LYS A 97 8.69 6.96 -5.91
C LYS A 97 8.96 6.22 -7.21
N LEU A 98 8.07 6.34 -8.19
CA LEU A 98 8.25 5.71 -9.51
C LEU A 98 9.49 6.21 -10.25
N SER A 99 9.98 7.42 -9.94
CA SER A 99 11.16 8.03 -10.56
C SER A 99 12.47 7.77 -9.83
N ARG A 100 12.43 7.55 -8.51
CA ARG A 100 13.62 7.50 -7.64
C ARG A 100 13.92 6.12 -7.09
N ASP A 101 12.89 5.34 -6.79
CA ASP A 101 13.05 4.08 -6.07
C ASP A 101 13.42 2.96 -7.03
N ARG A 102 14.23 2.01 -6.56
CA ARG A 102 14.47 0.75 -7.26
C ARG A 102 13.48 -0.28 -6.75
N PHE A 103 12.64 -0.77 -7.65
CA PHE A 103 11.67 -1.83 -7.39
C PHE A 103 11.64 -2.78 -8.59
N GLY A 104 10.82 -3.84 -8.48
CA GLY A 104 10.60 -4.80 -9.56
C GLY A 104 9.81 -4.18 -10.72
N GLU A 105 8.72 -4.83 -11.10
CA GLU A 105 7.97 -4.43 -12.29
C GLU A 105 7.03 -3.25 -12.06
N SER A 106 6.42 -3.16 -10.88
CA SER A 106 5.40 -2.17 -10.56
C SER A 106 5.38 -1.84 -9.07
N LEU A 107 4.83 -0.68 -8.74
CA LEU A 107 4.41 -0.33 -7.38
C LEU A 107 2.89 -0.35 -7.29
N PHE A 108 2.38 -0.94 -6.22
CA PHE A 108 0.96 -0.99 -5.92
C PHE A 108 0.65 -0.03 -4.78
N PHE A 109 -0.36 0.79 -4.98
CA PHE A 109 -0.83 1.74 -3.97
C PHE A 109 -2.26 1.39 -3.60
N LEU A 110 -2.51 1.16 -2.31
CA LEU A 110 -3.85 0.86 -1.79
C LEU A 110 -4.31 2.00 -0.90
N ILE A 111 -5.55 2.45 -1.10
CA ILE A 111 -6.21 3.35 -0.15
C ILE A 111 -7.41 2.63 0.44
N VAL A 112 -7.43 2.52 1.76
CA VAL A 112 -8.47 1.89 2.55
C VAL A 112 -9.44 2.97 3.02
N GLY A 113 -10.62 3.02 2.41
CA GLY A 113 -11.72 3.85 2.87
C GLY A 113 -12.58 3.14 3.91
N THR A 114 -13.63 3.82 4.37
CA THR A 114 -14.55 3.26 5.38
C THR A 114 -15.49 2.19 4.84
N GLU A 115 -15.71 2.14 3.52
CA GLU A 115 -16.55 1.12 2.87
C GLU A 115 -15.86 0.34 1.74
N ARG A 116 -14.82 0.91 1.12
CA ARG A 116 -14.12 0.31 -0.02
C ARG A 116 -12.61 0.46 0.10
N ILE A 117 -11.89 -0.54 -0.38
CA ILE A 117 -10.47 -0.44 -0.68
C ILE A 117 -10.34 -0.21 -2.18
N ARG A 118 -9.49 0.74 -2.58
CA ARG A 118 -9.13 0.95 -3.99
C ARG A 118 -7.64 0.75 -4.17
N ALA A 119 -7.27 0.29 -5.36
CA ALA A 119 -5.90 0.00 -5.72
C ALA A 119 -5.49 0.75 -6.99
N TRP A 120 -4.21 1.06 -7.07
CA TRP A 120 -3.55 1.66 -8.21
C TRP A 120 -2.25 0.91 -8.51
N GLU A 121 -1.91 0.84 -9.78
CA GLU A 121 -0.64 0.29 -10.26
C GLU A 121 0.17 1.42 -10.89
N GLY A 122 1.38 1.62 -10.37
CA GLY A 122 2.37 2.53 -10.91
C GLY A 122 3.45 1.77 -11.67
N ARG A 123 3.74 2.19 -12.90
CA ARG A 123 4.81 1.66 -13.74
C ARG A 123 5.77 2.76 -14.18
N PRO A 124 7.10 2.53 -14.15
CA PRO A 124 8.07 3.45 -14.72
C PRO A 124 7.72 3.81 -16.17
N GLY A 125 7.80 5.11 -16.50
CA GLY A 125 7.52 5.61 -17.85
C GLY A 125 6.05 5.59 -18.30
N THR A 126 5.15 4.91 -17.58
CA THR A 126 3.70 4.87 -17.89
C THR A 126 2.88 5.73 -16.94
N GLY A 127 3.33 5.87 -15.68
CA GLY A 127 2.60 6.57 -14.62
C GLY A 127 1.71 5.63 -13.81
N VAL A 128 0.75 6.22 -13.08
CA VAL A 128 -0.15 5.50 -12.17
C VAL A 128 -1.55 5.36 -12.80
N LYS A 129 -2.09 4.14 -12.82
CA LYS A 129 -3.46 3.85 -13.26
C LYS A 129 -4.28 3.21 -12.14
N ASN A 130 -5.58 3.47 -12.13
CA ASN A 130 -6.48 2.78 -11.20
C ASN A 130 -6.65 1.32 -11.63
N LEU A 131 -6.51 0.40 -10.68
CA LEU A 131 -6.90 -0.99 -10.85
C LEU A 131 -8.39 -1.07 -10.55
N ALA A 132 -9.22 -1.05 -11.59
CA ALA A 132 -10.66 -1.20 -11.45
C ALA A 132 -10.93 -2.54 -10.75
N GLY A 133 -11.50 -2.48 -9.55
CA GLY A 133 -11.95 -3.68 -8.86
C GLY A 133 -13.06 -4.32 -9.69
N LYS A 134 -12.88 -5.56 -10.12
CA LYS A 134 -14.05 -6.42 -10.30
C LYS A 134 -14.65 -6.52 -8.90
N GLU A 135 -15.80 -5.89 -8.69
CA GLU A 135 -16.52 -5.91 -7.43
C GLU A 135 -16.66 -7.36 -6.96
N GLN A 136 -15.93 -7.75 -5.91
CA GLN A 136 -16.35 -8.90 -5.14
C GLN A 136 -17.50 -8.40 -4.27
N SER A 137 -18.72 -8.64 -4.74
CA SER A 137 -19.90 -8.54 -3.90
C SER A 137 -19.64 -9.39 -2.65
N PRO A 138 -19.89 -8.88 -1.43
CA PRO A 138 -19.87 -9.73 -0.25
C PRO A 138 -20.97 -10.77 -0.45
N SER A 139 -20.59 -12.02 -0.66
CA SER A 139 -21.49 -13.15 -0.48
C SER A 139 -21.85 -13.17 1.01
N LEU A 140 -23.01 -12.61 1.35
CA LEU A 140 -23.66 -12.89 2.63
C LEU A 140 -23.95 -14.40 2.66
N GLN A 141 -23.31 -15.08 3.60
CA GLN A 141 -23.80 -16.33 4.17
C GLN A 141 -24.42 -16.01 5.52
#